data_AF-A0AAD8CVB1-F1
#
_entry.id   AF-A0AAD8CVB1-F1
#
_cell.length_a   1.000
_cell.length_b   1.000
_cell.length_c   1.000
_cell.angle_alpha   90.00
_cell.angle_beta   90.00
_cell.angle_gamma   90.00
#
_symmetry.space_group_name_H-M   'P 1'
#
loop_
_entity.id
_entity.type
_entity.pdbx_description
1 polymer ?
#
loop_
_entity_poly.entity_id
_entity_poly.type
_entity_poly.pdbx_seq_one_letter_code
_entity_poly.pdbx_strand_id
1 'polypeptide(L)'
;MAICAQSCSLFCFVSIQTVLIFSLSAPGTNGFLFPQHYTMQYWAGRIEQEIERVVPQVSGVQQIKGIYNEKRNQFEIKKNSPKELVEKVALDIEKLLAKKRKALERLARAAEVFQRANAWKDNIKENEIEYYDAKADSEYADEFDGEEGAQMKSTSQQLQLTFVDDPNFKTQVNYSSTAVQIPTDIYKGSAVILNELNWTAALEEVFIQNRNEDPSLLWQVFGSATGVTRYYPATPWKPPNKIDLYDVRRRPW
;
A
#
# COMPACT_ATOMS: atom_id res chain seq x y z
N MET A 1 -18.10 121.07 12.40
CA MET A 1 -19.18 120.09 12.13
C MET A 1 -18.67 119.18 11.02
N ALA A 2 -18.14 118.00 11.37
CA ALA A 2 -18.76 116.66 11.25
C ALA A 2 -18.51 116.05 9.84
N ILE A 3 -18.13 114.78 9.56
CA ILE A 3 -17.84 113.48 10.24
C ILE A 3 -17.13 112.61 9.15
N CYS A 4 -16.24 111.65 9.49
CA CYS A 4 -16.31 110.23 9.04
C CYS A 4 -15.16 109.33 9.58
N ALA A 5 -15.41 108.02 9.69
CA ALA A 5 -14.71 106.97 10.45
C ALA A 5 -14.30 105.74 9.59
N GLN A 6 -13.43 104.85 10.10
CA GLN A 6 -13.27 103.39 9.75
C GLN A 6 -12.13 102.77 10.63
N SER A 7 -12.29 101.74 11.47
CA SER A 7 -12.59 100.28 11.34
C SER A 7 -11.35 99.37 11.16
N CYS A 8 -10.88 98.69 12.23
CA CYS A 8 -9.94 97.55 12.12
C CYS A 8 -9.88 96.69 13.40
N SER A 9 -10.80 95.73 13.61
CA SER A 9 -10.63 94.69 14.66
C SER A 9 -11.41 93.38 14.47
N LEU A 10 -12.03 93.12 13.31
CA LEU A 10 -12.84 91.92 13.05
C LEU A 10 -12.11 90.79 12.29
N PHE A 11 -10.90 91.02 11.79
CA PHE A 11 -10.18 90.05 10.93
C PHE A 11 -9.37 88.97 11.68
N CYS A 12 -8.99 89.17 12.95
CA CYS A 12 -8.14 88.20 13.66
C CYS A 12 -8.88 86.98 14.24
N PHE A 13 -10.16 87.10 14.61
CA PHE A 13 -10.90 85.97 15.20
C PHE A 13 -11.37 84.94 14.16
N VAL A 14 -11.57 85.35 12.91
CA VAL A 14 -12.00 84.46 11.83
C VAL A 14 -10.85 83.56 11.35
N SER A 15 -9.61 84.03 11.41
CA SER A 15 -8.42 83.25 10.98
C SER A 15 -8.08 82.09 11.92
N ILE A 16 -8.37 82.19 13.22
CA ILE A 16 -8.06 81.12 14.18
C ILE A 16 -9.11 80.00 14.14
N GLN A 17 -10.40 80.32 13.93
CA GLN A 17 -11.44 79.30 13.74
C GLN A 17 -11.32 78.56 12.41
N THR A 18 -10.85 79.21 11.35
CA THR A 18 -10.67 78.57 10.04
C THR A 18 -9.50 77.58 10.02
N VAL A 19 -8.41 77.84 10.75
CA VAL A 19 -7.26 76.91 10.82
C VAL A 19 -7.55 75.65 11.65
N LEU A 20 -8.41 75.73 12.67
CA LEU A 20 -8.80 74.57 13.49
C LEU A 20 -9.82 73.64 12.79
N ILE A 21 -10.60 74.15 11.84
CA ILE A 21 -11.54 73.35 11.03
C ILE A 21 -10.82 72.63 9.89
N PHE A 22 -9.72 73.19 9.36
CA PHE A 22 -8.94 72.56 8.28
C PHE A 22 -7.97 71.47 8.75
N SER A 23 -7.69 71.34 10.04
CA SER A 23 -6.73 70.37 10.57
C SER A 23 -7.35 69.05 11.06
N LEU A 24 -8.68 68.87 10.98
CA LEU A 24 -9.37 67.65 11.47
C LEU A 24 -9.96 66.72 10.40
N SER A 25 -9.74 66.97 9.11
CA SER A 25 -10.13 66.01 8.06
C SER A 25 -8.95 65.59 7.21
N ALA A 26 -8.00 64.89 7.82
CA ALA A 26 -7.12 64.02 7.05
C ALA A 26 -8.00 62.91 6.43
N PRO A 27 -8.14 62.82 5.10
CA PRO A 27 -8.99 61.81 4.45
C PRO A 27 -8.29 60.44 4.39
N GLY A 28 -7.48 60.12 5.41
CA GLY A 28 -6.59 58.96 5.43
C GLY A 28 -7.10 57.75 6.20
N THR A 29 -8.19 57.85 6.97
CA THR A 29 -8.68 56.76 7.84
C THR A 29 -9.92 56.03 7.32
N ASN A 30 -10.40 56.34 6.11
CA ASN A 30 -11.43 55.55 5.44
C ASN A 30 -10.88 54.31 4.68
N GLY A 31 -9.57 54.04 4.78
CA GLY A 31 -8.85 53.07 3.95
C GLY A 31 -9.04 51.59 4.26
N PHE A 32 -9.74 51.21 5.34
CA PHE A 32 -9.92 49.80 5.73
C PHE A 32 -11.34 49.45 6.17
N LEU A 33 -12.36 50.01 5.52
CA LEU A 33 -13.71 49.46 5.64
C LEU A 33 -13.83 48.24 4.73
N PHE A 34 -14.17 47.09 5.32
CA PHE A 34 -14.47 45.86 4.58
C PHE A 34 -15.51 46.20 3.49
N PRO A 35 -15.26 45.84 2.21
CA PRO A 35 -16.12 46.26 1.12
C PRO A 35 -17.59 45.88 1.38
N GLN A 36 -18.51 46.78 1.03
CA GLN A 36 -19.93 46.49 1.16
C GLN A 36 -20.31 45.28 0.29
N HIS A 37 -21.32 44.52 0.73
CA HIS A 37 -21.76 43.29 0.08
C HIS A 37 -22.00 43.46 -1.43
N TYR A 38 -22.60 44.57 -1.85
CA TYR A 38 -22.81 44.89 -3.27
C TYR A 38 -21.50 44.98 -4.06
N THR A 39 -20.47 45.61 -3.51
CA THR A 39 -19.14 45.73 -4.14
C THR A 39 -18.47 44.36 -4.28
N MET A 40 -18.61 43.50 -3.28
CA MET A 40 -18.08 42.13 -3.33
C MET A 40 -18.78 41.28 -4.38
N GLN A 41 -20.11 41.36 -4.46
CA GLN A 41 -20.88 40.68 -5.50
C GLN A 41 -20.51 41.19 -6.90
N TYR A 42 -20.32 42.49 -7.05
CA TYR A 42 -19.88 43.08 -8.32
C TYR A 42 -18.49 42.59 -8.74
N TRP A 43 -17.53 42.54 -7.80
CA TRP A 43 -16.18 42.02 -8.07
C TRP A 43 -16.21 40.52 -8.38
N ALA A 44 -16.95 39.73 -7.61
CA ALA A 44 -17.12 38.31 -7.85
C ALA A 44 -17.70 38.04 -9.25
N GLY A 45 -18.76 38.76 -9.64
CA GLY A 45 -19.36 38.62 -10.96
C GLY A 45 -18.44 39.05 -12.11
N ARG A 46 -17.60 40.08 -11.91
CA ARG A 46 -16.57 40.46 -12.89
C ARG A 46 -15.49 39.39 -13.02
N ILE A 47 -15.02 38.84 -11.91
CA ILE A 47 -14.03 37.75 -11.92
C ILE A 47 -14.62 36.50 -12.58
N GLU A 48 -15.87 36.15 -12.28
CA GLU A 48 -16.60 35.06 -12.92
C GLU A 48 -16.65 35.24 -14.45
N GLN A 49 -17.04 36.41 -14.93
CA GLN A 49 -17.08 36.70 -16.38
C GLN A 49 -15.70 36.57 -17.05
N GLU A 50 -14.63 37.06 -16.40
CA GLU A 50 -13.29 36.93 -16.95
C GLU A 50 -12.82 35.46 -16.95
N ILE A 51 -13.13 34.69 -15.90
CA ILE A 51 -12.83 33.25 -15.83
C ILE A 51 -13.61 32.48 -16.90
N GLU A 52 -14.91 32.71 -17.03
CA GLU A 52 -15.76 32.08 -18.06
C GLU A 52 -15.28 32.40 -19.48
N ARG A 53 -14.69 33.58 -19.69
CA ARG A 53 -14.09 33.96 -20.97
C ARG A 53 -12.74 33.28 -21.20
N VAL A 54 -11.85 33.30 -20.22
CA VAL A 54 -10.46 32.85 -20.37
C VAL A 54 -10.34 31.32 -20.34
N VAL A 55 -11.08 30.65 -19.45
CA VAL A 55 -10.95 29.20 -19.23
C VAL A 55 -11.23 28.40 -20.51
N PRO A 56 -12.30 28.61 -21.28
CA PRO A 56 -12.54 27.86 -22.52
C PRO A 56 -11.47 28.12 -23.59
N GLN A 57 -10.92 29.34 -23.65
CA GLN A 57 -9.89 29.72 -24.61
C GLN A 57 -8.54 29.04 -24.31
N VAL A 58 -8.16 28.99 -23.03
CA VAL A 58 -6.90 28.37 -22.59
C VAL A 58 -7.02 26.85 -22.49
N SER A 59 -8.14 26.33 -22.01
CA SER A 59 -8.36 24.88 -21.84
C SER A 59 -8.56 24.12 -23.14
N GLY A 60 -8.98 24.80 -24.21
CA GLY A 60 -9.20 24.17 -25.51
C GLY A 60 -10.39 23.21 -25.55
N VAL A 61 -11.37 23.35 -24.65
CA VAL A 61 -12.51 22.42 -24.52
C VAL A 61 -13.30 22.28 -25.83
N GLN A 62 -13.47 23.37 -26.58
CA GLN A 62 -14.19 23.33 -27.86
C GLN A 62 -13.40 22.57 -28.94
N GLN A 63 -12.07 22.74 -28.96
CA GLN A 63 -11.18 22.04 -29.87
C GLN A 63 -11.22 20.53 -29.59
N ILE A 64 -11.14 20.12 -28.32
CA ILE A 64 -11.26 18.70 -27.94
C ILE A 64 -12.62 18.14 -28.33
N LYS A 65 -13.72 18.85 -28.03
CA LYS A 65 -15.07 18.42 -28.43
C LYS A 65 -15.20 18.28 -29.95
N GLY A 66 -14.59 19.19 -30.71
CA GLY A 66 -14.49 19.12 -32.17
C GLY A 66 -13.76 17.86 -32.63
N ILE A 67 -12.57 17.61 -32.09
CA ILE A 67 -11.75 16.43 -32.43
C ILE A 67 -12.51 15.11 -32.15
N TYR A 68 -13.22 14.99 -31.03
CA TYR A 68 -14.02 13.80 -30.72
C TYR A 68 -15.18 13.59 -31.71
N ASN A 69 -15.79 14.67 -32.21
CA ASN A 69 -16.84 14.58 -33.21
C ASN A 69 -16.27 14.25 -34.61
N GLU A 70 -15.16 14.86 -35.00
CA GLU A 70 -14.47 14.60 -36.28
C GLU A 70 -13.96 13.16 -36.35
N LYS A 71 -13.37 12.68 -35.25
CA LYS A 71 -12.83 11.32 -35.15
C LYS A 71 -13.87 10.29 -34.72
N ARG A 72 -15.16 10.58 -34.87
CA ARG A 72 -16.25 9.67 -34.45
C ARG A 72 -16.13 8.27 -35.03
N ASN A 73 -15.59 8.14 -36.25
CA ASN A 73 -15.44 6.85 -36.93
C ASN A 73 -14.23 6.05 -36.41
N GLN A 74 -13.37 6.62 -35.56
CA GLN A 74 -12.19 5.97 -34.99
C GLN A 74 -12.47 5.26 -33.66
N PHE A 75 -13.65 5.48 -33.06
CA PHE A 75 -14.05 4.87 -31.80
C PHE A 75 -15.54 4.52 -31.79
N GLU A 76 -15.90 3.60 -30.91
CA GLU A 76 -17.28 3.18 -30.71
C GLU A 76 -17.76 3.64 -29.34
N ILE A 77 -18.96 4.22 -29.27
CA ILE A 77 -19.64 4.42 -27.98
C ILE A 77 -20.40 3.16 -27.65
N LYS A 78 -19.91 2.44 -26.65
CA LYS A 78 -20.59 1.28 -26.06
C LYS A 78 -21.40 1.72 -24.85
N LYS A 79 -22.60 1.14 -24.70
CA LYS A 79 -23.39 1.29 -23.48
C LYS A 79 -22.88 0.28 -22.45
N ASN A 80 -22.61 0.76 -21.24
CA ASN A 80 -22.29 -0.11 -20.11
C ASN A 80 -23.59 -0.51 -19.42
N SER A 81 -23.89 -1.81 -19.39
CA SER A 81 -24.98 -2.39 -18.61
C SER A 81 -24.43 -2.75 -17.22
N PRO A 82 -24.82 -2.02 -16.14
CA PRO A 82 -24.25 -2.27 -14.81
C PRO A 82 -24.49 -3.70 -14.33
N LYS A 83 -25.66 -4.27 -14.68
CA LYS A 83 -26.01 -5.65 -14.32
C LYS A 83 -25.05 -6.66 -14.96
N GLU A 84 -24.81 -6.55 -16.28
CA GLU A 84 -23.90 -7.45 -17.00
C GLU A 84 -22.46 -7.32 -16.51
N LEU A 85 -22.02 -6.10 -16.17
CA LEU A 85 -20.68 -5.88 -15.62
C LEU A 85 -20.52 -6.58 -14.26
N VAL A 86 -21.50 -6.42 -13.38
CA VAL A 86 -21.48 -7.08 -12.06
C VAL A 86 -21.54 -8.60 -12.21
N GLU A 87 -22.40 -9.10 -13.09
CA GLU A 87 -22.52 -10.54 -13.37
C GLU A 87 -21.22 -11.12 -13.93
N LYS A 88 -20.57 -10.42 -14.87
CA LYS A 88 -19.26 -10.80 -15.39
C LYS A 88 -18.20 -10.87 -14.29
N VAL A 89 -18.11 -9.84 -13.46
CA VAL A 89 -17.14 -9.79 -12.34
C VAL A 89 -17.43 -10.90 -11.33
N ALA A 90 -18.69 -11.16 -11.02
CA ALA A 90 -19.09 -12.25 -10.13
C ALA A 90 -18.64 -13.61 -10.67
N LEU A 91 -18.85 -13.88 -11.97
CA LEU A 91 -18.42 -15.12 -12.62
C LEU A 91 -16.90 -15.26 -12.68
N ASP A 92 -16.17 -14.15 -12.91
CA ASP A 92 -14.71 -14.18 -12.93
C ASP A 92 -14.13 -14.45 -11.52
N ILE A 93 -14.73 -13.88 -10.47
CA ILE A 93 -14.39 -14.17 -9.07
C ILE A 93 -14.71 -15.62 -8.72
N GLU A 94 -15.89 -16.12 -9.12
CA GLU A 94 -16.28 -17.51 -8.90
C GLU A 94 -15.26 -18.48 -9.52
N LYS A 95 -14.88 -18.26 -10.78
CA LYS A 95 -13.87 -19.07 -11.46
C LYS A 95 -12.52 -19.00 -10.77
N LEU A 96 -12.10 -17.81 -10.33
CA LEU A 96 -10.84 -17.62 -9.60
C LEU A 96 -10.85 -18.38 -8.27
N LEU A 97 -11.92 -18.27 -7.49
CA LEU A 97 -12.07 -18.98 -6.22
C LEU A 97 -12.18 -20.50 -6.41
N ALA A 98 -12.86 -20.95 -7.47
CA ALA A 98 -12.95 -22.36 -7.82
C ALA A 98 -11.59 -22.97 -8.14
N LYS A 99 -10.72 -22.25 -8.87
CA LYS A 99 -9.33 -22.67 -9.11
C LYS A 99 -8.53 -22.78 -7.82
N LYS A 100 -8.60 -21.78 -6.94
CA LYS A 100 -7.94 -21.80 -5.63
C LYS A 100 -8.41 -22.96 -4.76
N ARG A 101 -9.72 -23.21 -4.72
CA ARG A 101 -10.32 -24.35 -4.01
C ARG A 101 -9.77 -25.68 -4.53
N LYS A 102 -9.68 -25.86 -5.86
CA LYS A 102 -9.16 -27.08 -6.47
C LYS A 102 -7.69 -27.34 -6.06
N ALA A 103 -6.85 -26.31 -6.06
CA ALA A 103 -5.47 -26.41 -5.61
C ALA A 103 -5.38 -26.79 -4.11
N LEU A 104 -6.23 -26.19 -3.27
CA LEU A 104 -6.32 -26.50 -1.85
C LEU A 104 -6.79 -27.94 -1.59
N GLU A 105 -7.81 -28.41 -2.29
CA GLU A 105 -8.31 -29.78 -2.18
C GLU A 105 -7.27 -30.82 -2.58
N ARG A 106 -6.47 -30.55 -3.63
CA ARG A 106 -5.36 -31.41 -4.00
C ARG A 106 -4.32 -31.50 -2.89
N LEU A 107 -3.92 -30.35 -2.33
CA LEU A 107 -2.94 -30.28 -1.26
C LEU A 107 -3.43 -30.98 0.01
N ALA A 108 -4.70 -30.76 0.40
CA ALA A 108 -5.30 -31.40 1.57
C ALA A 108 -5.34 -32.93 1.43
N ARG A 109 -5.81 -33.44 0.28
CA ARG A 109 -5.84 -34.89 0.03
C ARG A 109 -4.43 -35.49 0.03
N ALA A 110 -3.46 -34.80 -0.57
CA ALA A 110 -2.08 -35.25 -0.57
C ALA A 110 -1.51 -35.30 0.85
N ALA A 111 -1.78 -34.27 1.67
CA ALA A 111 -1.35 -34.25 3.07
C ALA A 111 -1.92 -35.42 3.88
N GLU A 112 -3.22 -35.73 3.73
CA GLU A 112 -3.84 -36.88 4.40
C GLU A 112 -3.19 -38.21 3.98
N VAL A 113 -2.91 -38.38 2.69
CA VAL A 113 -2.29 -39.60 2.16
C VAL A 113 -0.86 -39.75 2.63
N PHE A 114 -0.05 -38.69 2.55
CA PHE A 114 1.34 -38.70 2.96
C PHE A 114 1.48 -38.90 4.46
N GLN A 115 0.66 -38.24 5.27
CA GLN A 115 0.70 -38.43 6.72
C GLN A 115 0.24 -39.84 7.13
N ARG A 116 -0.78 -40.40 6.46
CA ARG A 116 -1.20 -41.79 6.70
C ARG A 116 -0.12 -42.81 6.34
N ALA A 117 0.64 -42.56 5.27
CA ALA A 117 1.72 -43.43 4.82
C ALA A 117 3.01 -43.29 5.65
N ASN A 118 3.13 -42.20 6.42
CA ASN A 118 4.31 -41.94 7.24
C ASN A 118 4.39 -42.90 8.43
N ALA A 119 5.56 -43.52 8.60
CA ALA A 119 5.88 -44.32 9.78
C ALA A 119 6.70 -43.49 10.76
N TRP A 120 6.25 -43.46 12.02
CA TRP A 120 6.92 -42.75 13.09
C TRP A 120 8.34 -43.28 13.33
N LYS A 121 9.31 -42.37 13.51
CA LYS A 121 10.72 -42.69 13.80
C LYS A 121 11.19 -41.94 15.06
N ASP A 122 11.51 -42.67 16.12
CA ASP A 122 11.99 -42.08 17.39
C ASP A 122 13.44 -41.60 17.35
N ASN A 123 14.28 -42.27 16.56
CA ASN A 123 15.73 -42.05 16.49
C ASN A 123 16.15 -41.16 15.30
N ILE A 124 15.21 -40.41 14.74
CA ILE A 124 15.49 -39.47 13.65
C ILE A 124 16.38 -38.34 14.17
N LYS A 125 17.43 -38.04 13.41
CA LYS A 125 18.36 -36.96 13.73
C LYS A 125 18.12 -35.78 12.81
N GLU A 126 18.41 -34.58 13.30
CA GLU A 126 18.21 -33.34 12.53
C GLU A 126 19.02 -33.33 11.22
N ASN A 127 20.23 -33.90 11.23
CA ASN A 127 21.09 -34.01 10.06
C ASN A 127 20.60 -35.01 8.99
N GLU A 128 19.56 -35.81 9.28
CA GLU A 128 18.95 -36.72 8.31
C GLU A 128 17.78 -36.08 7.54
N ILE A 129 17.37 -34.87 7.94
CA ILE A 129 16.25 -34.15 7.31
C ILE A 129 16.76 -32.95 6.54
N GLU A 130 16.51 -32.96 5.24
CA GLU A 130 16.84 -31.85 4.36
C GLU A 130 15.64 -30.91 4.19
N TYR A 131 15.79 -29.66 4.62
CA TYR A 131 14.78 -28.62 4.43
C TYR A 131 15.43 -27.22 4.45
N TYR A 132 14.78 -26.24 3.81
CA TYR A 132 15.20 -24.85 3.92
C TYR A 132 14.52 -24.19 5.13
N ASP A 133 15.30 -23.87 6.15
CA ASP A 133 14.85 -23.10 7.30
C ASP A 133 14.77 -21.63 6.94
N ALA A 134 13.56 -21.09 6.93
CA ALA A 134 13.30 -19.71 6.55
C ALA A 134 13.94 -18.70 7.50
N LYS A 135 14.19 -19.06 8.76
CA LYS A 135 14.76 -18.16 9.77
C LYS A 135 16.27 -18.15 9.81
N ALA A 136 16.94 -19.05 9.07
CA ALA A 136 18.38 -19.25 9.14
C ALA A 136 19.14 -17.92 9.01
N ASP A 137 18.80 -17.09 8.02
CA ASP A 137 19.49 -15.81 7.78
C ASP A 137 19.17 -14.74 8.85
N SER A 138 18.02 -14.83 9.51
CA SER A 138 17.58 -13.86 10.54
C SER A 138 18.17 -14.15 11.93
N GLU A 139 18.36 -15.44 12.27
CA GLU A 139 18.89 -15.85 13.58
C GLU A 139 20.35 -15.40 13.78
N TYR A 140 21.13 -15.25 12.70
CA TYR A 140 22.54 -14.82 12.75
C TYR A 140 22.74 -13.30 12.61
N ALA A 141 21.73 -12.54 12.17
CA ALA A 141 21.86 -11.10 11.97
C ALA A 141 21.83 -10.32 13.31
N ASP A 142 21.11 -10.83 14.32
CA ASP A 142 20.99 -10.17 15.63
C ASP A 142 22.20 -10.42 16.56
N GLU A 143 23.09 -11.37 16.23
CA GLU A 143 24.27 -11.70 17.06
C GLU A 143 25.55 -10.93 16.68
N PHE A 144 25.59 -10.24 15.53
CA PHE A 144 26.81 -9.61 15.03
C PHE A 144 26.58 -8.17 14.54
N ASP A 145 26.53 -7.24 15.48
CA ASP A 145 26.52 -5.78 15.25
C ASP A 145 27.92 -5.24 14.85
N GLY A 146 28.67 -6.01 14.06
CA GLY A 146 30.03 -5.69 13.62
C GLY A 146 30.23 -6.03 12.14
N GLU A 147 30.90 -5.15 11.40
CA GLU A 147 31.05 -5.16 9.93
C GLU A 147 31.83 -6.36 9.33
N GLU A 148 31.96 -7.50 10.01
CA GLU A 148 32.70 -8.68 9.54
C GLU A 148 31.95 -10.01 9.75
N GLY A 149 30.61 -10.02 9.59
CA GLY A 149 29.76 -11.19 9.88
C GLY A 149 29.38 -12.09 8.69
N ALA A 150 29.91 -11.89 7.48
CA ALA A 150 29.45 -12.60 6.28
C ALA A 150 29.95 -14.06 6.15
N GLN A 151 30.58 -14.63 7.19
CA GLN A 151 31.23 -15.93 7.05
C GLN A 151 31.18 -16.78 8.33
N MET A 152 29.98 -16.99 8.86
CA MET A 152 29.71 -18.16 9.71
C MET A 152 28.59 -18.99 9.08
N LYS A 153 28.97 -19.77 8.06
CA LYS A 153 28.13 -20.86 7.55
C LYS A 153 27.90 -21.83 8.69
N SER A 154 26.70 -21.78 9.26
CA SER A 154 26.28 -22.74 10.27
C SER A 154 26.39 -24.17 9.73
N THR A 155 26.95 -25.04 10.57
CA THR A 155 27.34 -26.42 10.31
C THR A 155 26.14 -27.38 10.25
N SER A 156 25.09 -26.99 9.54
CA SER A 156 24.00 -27.88 9.14
C SER A 156 23.89 -27.81 7.63
N GLN A 157 23.63 -28.93 6.95
CA GLN A 157 23.51 -29.02 5.50
C GLN A 157 22.27 -28.26 5.01
N GLN A 158 22.29 -26.93 5.13
CA GLN A 158 21.22 -26.03 4.73
C GLN A 158 21.25 -25.90 3.21
N LEU A 159 20.12 -26.22 2.58
CA LEU A 159 19.90 -26.02 1.15
C LEU A 159 20.23 -24.57 0.76
N GLN A 160 21.31 -24.40 0.00
CA GLN A 160 21.69 -23.10 -0.55
C GLN A 160 20.79 -22.81 -1.77
N LEU A 161 19.71 -22.07 -1.54
CA LEU A 161 18.76 -21.71 -2.57
C LEU A 161 19.17 -20.43 -3.29
N THR A 162 18.92 -20.38 -4.61
CA THR A 162 19.04 -19.15 -5.40
C THR A 162 17.71 -18.43 -5.42
N PHE A 163 17.67 -17.20 -4.90
CA PHE A 163 16.45 -16.40 -4.87
C PHE A 163 16.39 -15.42 -6.03
N VAL A 164 15.18 -15.20 -6.55
CA VAL A 164 14.89 -14.30 -7.66
C VAL A 164 13.81 -13.32 -7.23
N ASP A 165 13.97 -12.03 -7.55
CA ASP A 165 12.96 -11.01 -7.30
C ASP A 165 11.69 -11.29 -8.13
N ASP A 166 10.53 -11.37 -7.46
CA ASP A 166 9.25 -11.59 -8.12
C ASP A 166 8.27 -10.41 -7.87
N PRO A 167 7.78 -9.73 -8.93
CA PRO A 167 6.85 -8.62 -8.79
C PRO A 167 5.50 -8.98 -8.14
N ASN A 168 5.03 -10.22 -8.26
CA ASN A 168 3.76 -10.65 -7.67
C ASN A 168 3.87 -10.76 -6.14
N PHE A 169 5.05 -11.18 -5.66
CA PHE A 169 5.33 -11.38 -4.24
C PHE A 169 5.97 -10.15 -3.57
N LYS A 170 6.55 -9.23 -4.36
CA LYS A 170 7.29 -8.05 -3.86
C LYS A 170 8.45 -8.43 -2.92
N THR A 171 9.00 -9.62 -3.10
CA THR A 171 10.14 -10.15 -2.36
C THR A 171 10.89 -11.14 -3.24
N GLN A 172 12.09 -11.50 -2.81
CA GLN A 172 12.91 -12.55 -3.41
C GLN A 172 12.32 -13.92 -3.04
N VAL A 173 12.12 -14.76 -4.06
CA VAL A 173 11.53 -16.09 -3.89
C VAL A 173 12.33 -17.15 -4.63
N ASN A 174 12.24 -18.39 -4.18
CA ASN A 174 12.78 -19.56 -4.85
C ASN A 174 11.63 -20.52 -5.19
N TYR A 175 11.50 -20.81 -6.49
CA TYR A 175 10.44 -21.68 -7.02
C TYR A 175 10.81 -23.17 -7.04
N SER A 176 12.05 -23.52 -6.70
CA SER A 176 12.53 -24.90 -6.70
C SER A 176 12.19 -25.65 -5.42
N SER A 177 12.02 -24.93 -4.30
CA SER A 177 11.80 -25.52 -2.99
C SER A 177 10.80 -24.76 -2.14
N THR A 178 10.37 -25.40 -1.07
CA THR A 178 9.56 -24.85 0.02
C THR A 178 10.43 -24.30 1.14
N ALA A 179 9.90 -23.34 1.88
CA ALA A 179 10.52 -22.83 3.09
C ALA A 179 9.73 -23.30 4.32
N VAL A 180 10.44 -23.53 5.41
CA VAL A 180 9.87 -23.95 6.68
C VAL A 180 10.10 -22.86 7.73
N GLN A 181 9.02 -22.49 8.42
CA GLN A 181 9.07 -21.63 9.59
C GLN A 181 8.63 -22.42 10.82
N ILE A 182 9.47 -22.38 11.86
CA ILE A 182 9.19 -22.98 13.16
C ILE A 182 9.12 -21.84 14.20
N PRO A 183 8.08 -21.78 15.03
CA PRO A 183 7.98 -20.82 16.13
C PRO A 183 9.21 -20.88 17.05
N THR A 184 9.62 -19.72 17.55
CA THR A 184 10.87 -19.57 18.30
C THR A 184 10.87 -20.34 19.63
N ASP A 185 9.69 -20.59 20.20
CA ASP A 185 9.49 -21.36 21.43
C ASP A 185 9.50 -22.89 21.22
N ILE A 186 9.64 -23.36 19.99
CA ILE A 186 9.63 -24.78 19.62
C ILE A 186 11.02 -25.24 19.24
N TYR A 187 11.50 -26.30 19.91
CA TYR A 187 12.81 -26.90 19.60
C TYR A 187 12.78 -27.71 18.29
N LYS A 188 13.59 -27.28 17.31
CA LYS A 188 13.67 -27.87 15.95
C LYS A 188 14.09 -29.35 15.96
N GLY A 189 14.99 -29.74 16.87
CA GLY A 189 15.52 -31.10 16.99
C GLY A 189 14.60 -32.10 17.74
N SER A 190 13.38 -31.70 18.13
CA SER A 190 12.43 -32.61 18.76
C SER A 190 11.94 -33.68 17.77
N ALA A 191 11.84 -34.93 18.21
CA ALA A 191 11.35 -36.04 17.38
C ALA A 191 9.98 -35.73 16.74
N VAL A 192 9.10 -35.01 17.43
CA VAL A 192 7.79 -34.58 16.89
C VAL A 192 7.95 -33.68 15.67
N ILE A 193 8.84 -32.69 15.77
CA ILE A 193 9.09 -31.72 14.70
C ILE A 193 9.84 -32.39 13.55
N LEU A 194 10.85 -33.20 13.85
CA LEU A 194 11.60 -33.94 12.85
C LEU A 194 10.69 -34.89 12.05
N ASN A 195 9.81 -35.64 12.70
CA ASN A 195 8.83 -36.47 11.98
C ASN A 195 7.90 -35.62 11.09
N GLU A 196 7.46 -34.45 11.58
CA GLU A 196 6.63 -33.53 10.80
C GLU A 196 7.34 -33.01 9.55
N LEU A 197 8.60 -32.58 9.69
CA LEU A 197 9.40 -32.10 8.57
C LEU A 197 9.65 -33.20 7.53
N ASN A 198 9.87 -34.42 8.00
CA ASN A 198 10.12 -35.59 7.15
C ASN A 198 8.94 -35.89 6.22
N TRP A 199 7.71 -36.03 6.74
CA TRP A 199 6.57 -36.38 5.87
C TRP A 199 6.06 -35.18 5.06
N THR A 200 6.14 -33.96 5.61
CA THR A 200 5.70 -32.75 4.90
C THR A 200 6.60 -32.39 3.72
N ALA A 201 7.81 -32.98 3.61
CA ALA A 201 8.69 -32.80 2.45
C ALA A 201 8.00 -33.20 1.14
N ALA A 202 7.17 -34.25 1.17
CA ALA A 202 6.42 -34.70 -0.01
C ALA A 202 5.39 -33.68 -0.53
N LEU A 203 4.99 -32.69 0.28
CA LEU A 203 4.06 -31.64 -0.15
C LEU A 203 4.69 -30.67 -1.15
N GLU A 204 6.02 -30.58 -1.21
CA GLU A 204 6.76 -29.70 -2.13
C GLU A 204 6.36 -29.93 -3.59
N GLU A 205 6.28 -31.19 -4.02
CA GLU A 205 5.89 -31.53 -5.38
C GLU A 205 4.47 -31.04 -5.69
N VAL A 206 3.56 -31.16 -4.73
CA VAL A 206 2.16 -30.73 -4.90
C VAL A 206 2.07 -29.20 -4.98
N PHE A 207 2.85 -28.48 -4.18
CA PHE A 207 2.95 -27.02 -4.26
C PHE A 207 3.44 -26.56 -5.63
N ILE A 208 4.49 -27.19 -6.16
CA ILE A 208 5.04 -26.90 -7.49
C ILE A 208 4.01 -27.23 -8.58
N GLN A 209 3.36 -28.39 -8.51
CA GLN A 209 2.32 -28.78 -9.47
C GLN A 209 1.14 -27.78 -9.49
N ASN A 210 0.69 -27.32 -8.33
CA ASN A 210 -0.36 -26.30 -8.23
C ASN A 210 0.03 -25.00 -8.93
N ARG A 211 1.27 -24.53 -8.73
CA ARG A 211 1.80 -23.32 -9.39
C ARG A 211 1.95 -23.51 -10.90
N ASN A 212 2.36 -24.69 -11.35
CA ASN A 212 2.46 -25.02 -12.77
C ASN A 212 1.08 -25.02 -13.44
N GLU A 213 0.02 -25.44 -12.74
CA GLU A 213 -1.36 -25.35 -13.25
C GLU A 213 -1.91 -23.92 -13.21
N ASP A 214 -1.56 -23.14 -12.19
CA ASP A 214 -1.97 -21.74 -12.04
C ASP A 214 -0.82 -20.82 -11.59
N PRO A 215 -0.12 -20.18 -12.55
CA PRO A 215 0.95 -19.21 -12.28
C PRO A 215 0.48 -17.89 -11.63
N SER A 216 -0.81 -17.74 -11.33
CA SER A 216 -1.33 -16.60 -10.57
C SER A 216 -1.46 -16.88 -9.07
N LEU A 217 -1.25 -18.13 -8.64
CA LEU A 217 -1.29 -18.50 -7.22
C LEU A 217 -0.21 -17.77 -6.42
N LEU A 218 -0.64 -17.10 -5.36
CA LEU A 218 0.27 -16.53 -4.36
C LEU A 218 0.73 -17.63 -3.39
N TRP A 219 1.04 -17.25 -2.15
CA TRP A 219 1.50 -18.17 -1.11
C TRP A 219 0.61 -19.38 -0.98
N GLN A 220 1.21 -20.55 -1.06
CA GLN A 220 0.60 -21.81 -0.64
C GLN A 220 1.24 -22.20 0.68
N VAL A 221 0.42 -22.54 1.68
CA VAL A 221 0.89 -22.75 3.06
C VAL A 221 0.23 -23.99 3.64
N PHE A 222 1.04 -24.84 4.27
CA PHE A 222 0.60 -25.90 5.17
C PHE A 222 0.99 -25.51 6.61
N GLY A 223 -0.01 -25.38 7.47
CA GLY A 223 0.19 -25.15 8.90
C GLY A 223 -0.06 -26.43 9.68
N SER A 224 0.98 -26.95 10.34
CA SER A 224 0.87 -28.13 11.17
C SER A 224 0.26 -27.83 12.53
N ALA A 225 -0.46 -28.80 13.10
CA ALA A 225 -0.88 -28.78 14.50
C ALA A 225 0.31 -28.72 15.48
N THR A 226 1.51 -29.13 15.05
CA THR A 226 2.75 -29.05 15.83
C THR A 226 3.33 -27.63 15.90
N GLY A 227 2.86 -26.70 15.06
CA GLY A 227 3.38 -25.34 14.96
C GLY A 227 4.28 -25.11 13.74
N VAL A 228 4.73 -26.18 13.06
CA VAL A 228 5.52 -26.07 11.82
C VAL A 228 4.69 -25.46 10.70
N THR A 229 5.25 -24.47 10.01
CA THR A 229 4.67 -23.88 8.80
C THR A 229 5.55 -24.23 7.62
N ARG A 230 5.00 -24.82 6.56
CA ARG A 230 5.69 -25.00 5.28
C ARG A 230 4.99 -24.17 4.22
N TYR A 231 5.73 -23.35 3.48
CA TYR A 231 5.14 -22.50 2.45
C TYR A 231 5.96 -22.48 1.15
N TYR A 232 5.25 -22.17 0.06
CA TYR A 232 5.79 -22.08 -1.29
C TYR A 232 5.32 -20.80 -1.98
N PRO A 233 6.18 -20.15 -2.80
CA PRO A 233 7.61 -20.44 -3.02
C PRO A 233 8.46 -20.17 -1.76
N ALA A 234 9.69 -20.69 -1.70
CA ALA A 234 10.57 -20.42 -0.56
C ALA A 234 11.00 -18.94 -0.53
N THR A 235 10.99 -18.32 0.64
CA THR A 235 11.59 -16.99 0.90
C THR A 235 12.17 -16.98 2.30
N PRO A 236 13.28 -16.26 2.55
CA PRO A 236 13.73 -16.01 3.91
C PRO A 236 12.65 -15.28 4.72
N TRP A 237 12.51 -15.65 5.99
CA TRP A 237 11.59 -15.07 6.95
C TRP A 237 12.22 -13.83 7.59
N LYS A 238 11.58 -12.67 7.41
CA LYS A 238 12.00 -11.41 8.01
C LYS A 238 10.90 -10.93 8.96
N PRO A 239 11.02 -11.18 10.27
CA PRO A 239 10.03 -10.70 11.22
C PRO A 239 10.04 -9.17 11.26
N PRO A 240 8.87 -8.51 11.40
CA PRO A 240 8.79 -7.05 11.44
C PRO A 240 9.40 -6.44 12.72
N ASN A 241 9.49 -7.23 13.79
CA ASN A 241 10.06 -6.86 15.07
C ASN A 241 11.30 -7.71 15.36
N LYS A 242 12.14 -7.23 16.28
CA LYS A 242 13.32 -7.96 16.77
C LYS A 242 13.00 -9.35 17.35
N ILE A 243 11.78 -9.56 17.85
CA ILE A 243 11.34 -10.87 18.38
C ILE A 243 10.23 -11.41 17.48
N ASP A 244 10.49 -12.58 16.87
CA ASP A 244 9.46 -13.30 16.13
C ASP A 244 8.55 -14.10 17.07
N LEU A 245 7.29 -13.68 17.15
CA LEU A 245 6.21 -14.35 17.89
C LEU A 245 5.24 -15.08 16.94
N TYR A 246 5.65 -15.34 15.70
CA TYR A 246 4.80 -16.02 14.74
C TYR A 246 4.58 -17.48 15.14
N ASP A 247 3.30 -17.83 15.33
CA ASP A 247 2.80 -19.19 15.47
C ASP A 247 1.62 -19.39 14.52
N VAL A 248 1.71 -20.42 13.68
CA VAL A 248 0.72 -20.78 12.65
C VAL A 248 -0.64 -21.11 13.25
N ARG A 249 -0.66 -21.69 14.45
CA ARG A 249 -1.88 -22.13 15.16
C ARG A 249 -2.70 -20.98 15.71
N ARG A 250 -2.09 -19.79 15.79
CA ARG A 250 -2.71 -18.57 16.32
C ARG A 250 -3.22 -17.64 15.21
N ARG A 251 -3.15 -18.08 13.95
CA ARG A 251 -3.51 -17.24 12.81
C ARG A 251 -5.01 -17.35 12.48
N PRO A 252 -5.65 -16.26 12.04
CA PRO A 252 -7.09 -16.20 11.81
C PRO A 252 -7.53 -16.65 10.41
N TRP A 253 -6.56 -16.90 9.51
CA TRP A 253 -6.83 -17.38 8.15
C TRP A 253 -7.42 -18.79 8.17
#